data_AF-A0A6P5ETV0-F1
#
_entry.id   AF-A0A6P5ETV0-F1
#
_cell.length_a   1.000
_cell.length_b   1.000
_cell.length_c   1.000
_cell.angle_alpha   90.00
_cell.angle_beta   90.00
_cell.angle_gamma   90.00
#
_symmetry.space_group_name_H-M   'P 1'
#
loop_
_entity.id
_entity.type
_entity.pdbx_description
1 polymer ?
#
loop_
_entity_poly.entity_id
_entity_poly.type
_entity_poly.pdbx_seq_one_letter_code
_entity_poly.pdbx_strand_id
1 'polypeptide(L)'
;MKVRESEAIFDVLGLNPQLFINEILNTVDDMVEGAFDFCLQRMPVVAGVGHAEKAKELPKGVYALRHLAKTILDKRMDSWEKYCLRHCFTVPEGFALPKANNLSTKDVLLEEELSDAEPDAWLDSMREKLSTIGKESGELQNEIFLLEKQSHFCTNYDATVAEAQQIFEESTVQEMFQDIARALPVLHCKISELNKKRESLEHHRVRMLYGPTEDPHAVHDDGFSARLEDVHDILNIVRDA
;
A
#
# COMPACT_ATOMS: atom_id res chain seq x y z
N MET A 1 -27.03 39.43 32.97
CA MET A 1 -26.89 37.99 33.29
C MET A 1 -25.43 37.54 33.16
N LYS A 2 -24.88 36.77 34.11
CA LYS A 2 -23.48 36.32 34.07
C LYS A 2 -23.37 35.04 33.25
N VAL A 3 -22.31 34.88 32.43
CA VAL A 3 -22.03 33.70 31.56
C VAL A 3 -22.27 32.34 32.25
N ARG A 4 -22.03 32.26 33.56
CA ARG A 4 -22.23 31.05 34.38
C ARG A 4 -23.71 30.64 34.56
N GLU A 5 -24.64 31.59 34.49
CA GLU A 5 -26.08 31.30 34.62
C GLU A 5 -26.63 30.66 33.33
N SER A 6 -26.11 31.06 32.17
CA SER A 6 -26.43 30.41 30.89
C SER A 6 -25.82 29.00 30.78
N GLU A 7 -24.57 28.82 31.22
CA GLU A 7 -23.91 27.50 31.23
C GLU A 7 -24.71 26.48 32.05
N ALA A 8 -25.16 26.85 33.25
CA ALA A 8 -25.95 25.97 34.10
C ALA A 8 -27.30 25.54 33.45
N ILE A 9 -27.91 26.40 32.64
CA ILE A 9 -29.15 26.08 31.92
C ILE A 9 -28.86 25.10 30.78
N PHE A 10 -27.77 25.30 30.04
CA PHE A 10 -27.37 24.38 28.98
C PHE A 10 -26.98 23.01 29.51
N ASP A 11 -26.31 22.95 30.67
CA ASP A 11 -25.97 21.69 31.34
C ASP A 11 -27.24 20.89 31.71
N VAL A 12 -28.28 21.55 32.23
CA VAL A 12 -29.57 20.88 32.53
C VAL A 12 -30.25 20.37 31.26
N LEU A 13 -30.10 21.07 30.14
CA LEU A 13 -30.63 20.65 28.84
C LEU A 13 -29.74 19.58 28.15
N GLY A 14 -28.61 19.20 28.76
CA GLY A 14 -27.65 18.28 28.14
C GLY A 14 -26.97 18.85 26.89
N LEU A 15 -26.95 20.18 26.75
CA LEU A 15 -26.39 20.88 25.61
C LEU A 15 -25.02 21.45 25.95
N ASN A 16 -24.03 21.18 25.10
CA ASN A 16 -22.75 21.85 25.16
C ASN A 16 -22.56 22.70 23.88
N PRO A 17 -22.82 24.02 23.96
CA PRO A 17 -22.70 24.93 22.83
C PRO A 17 -21.33 24.90 22.13
N GLN A 18 -20.24 24.83 22.91
CA GLN A 18 -18.89 24.82 22.34
C GLN A 18 -18.61 23.51 21.62
N LEU A 19 -19.04 22.37 22.19
CA LEU A 19 -18.89 21.06 21.55
C LEU A 19 -19.62 21.04 20.20
N PHE A 20 -20.86 21.50 20.18
CA PHE A 20 -21.65 21.60 18.94
C PHE A 20 -20.98 22.49 17.89
N ILE A 21 -20.52 23.68 18.28
CA ILE A 21 -19.83 24.60 17.38
C ILE A 21 -18.57 23.94 16.79
N ASN A 22 -17.76 23.30 17.63
CA ASN A 22 -16.54 22.62 17.20
C ASN A 22 -16.83 21.50 16.21
N GLU A 23 -17.90 20.73 16.43
CA GLU A 23 -18.33 19.66 15.52
C GLU A 23 -18.71 20.21 14.14
N ILE A 24 -19.45 21.32 14.09
CA ILE A 24 -19.78 21.99 12.83
C ILE A 24 -18.51 22.54 12.14
N LEU A 25 -17.60 23.16 12.89
CA LEU A 25 -16.32 23.65 12.35
C LEU A 25 -15.52 22.52 11.70
N ASN A 26 -15.34 21.41 12.41
CA ASN A 26 -14.61 20.23 11.91
C ASN A 26 -15.30 19.63 10.69
N THR A 27 -16.63 19.51 10.71
CA THR A 27 -17.40 18.98 9.56
C THR A 27 -17.19 19.83 8.31
N VAL A 28 -17.22 21.16 8.46
CA VAL A 28 -17.00 22.09 7.35
C VAL A 28 -15.59 21.96 6.79
N ASP A 29 -14.58 21.84 7.66
CA ASP A 29 -13.20 21.63 7.26
C ASP A 29 -13.02 20.31 6.49
N ASP A 30 -13.57 19.21 7.01
CA ASP A 30 -13.52 17.89 6.39
C ASP A 30 -14.20 17.87 5.02
N MET A 31 -15.34 18.56 4.89
CA MET A 31 -16.05 18.69 3.60
C MET A 31 -15.22 19.44 2.56
N VAL A 32 -14.57 20.53 2.95
CA VAL A 32 -13.72 21.32 2.04
C VAL A 32 -12.51 20.50 1.61
N GLU A 33 -11.87 19.83 2.56
CA GLU A 33 -10.73 18.94 2.30
C GLU A 33 -11.11 17.85 1.29
N GLY A 34 -12.17 17.10 1.58
CA GLY A 34 -12.64 16.01 0.73
C GLY A 34 -13.06 16.46 -0.67
N ALA A 35 -13.68 17.64 -0.81
CA ALA A 35 -14.07 18.17 -2.11
C ALA A 35 -12.85 18.48 -2.99
N PHE A 36 -11.79 19.07 -2.43
CA PHE A 36 -10.58 19.38 -3.19
C PHE A 36 -9.74 18.13 -3.47
N ASP A 37 -9.69 17.17 -2.53
CA ASP A 37 -9.01 15.90 -2.75
C ASP A 37 -9.70 15.09 -3.86
N PHE A 38 -11.03 15.08 -3.89
CA PHE A 38 -11.80 14.51 -5.00
C PHE A 38 -11.46 15.18 -6.33
N CYS A 39 -11.37 16.51 -6.36
CA CYS A 39 -10.95 17.24 -7.56
C CYS A 39 -9.57 16.78 -8.01
N LEU A 40 -8.61 16.68 -7.09
CA LEU A 40 -7.25 16.27 -7.39
C LEU A 40 -7.19 14.83 -7.95
N GLN A 41 -7.93 13.90 -7.35
CA GLN A 41 -8.03 12.52 -7.81
C GLN A 41 -8.62 12.40 -9.22
N ARG A 42 -9.54 13.29 -9.60
CA ARG A 42 -10.19 13.31 -10.92
C ARG A 42 -9.34 13.97 -12.02
N MET A 43 -8.32 14.75 -11.66
CA MET A 43 -7.52 15.50 -12.63
C MET A 43 -6.87 14.65 -13.73
N PRO A 44 -6.31 13.45 -13.48
CA PRO A 44 -5.69 12.64 -14.54
C PRO A 44 -6.70 12.23 -15.63
N VAL A 45 -7.95 11.99 -15.23
CA VAL A 45 -9.05 11.66 -16.14
C VAL A 45 -9.44 12.86 -17.00
N VAL A 46 -9.41 14.07 -16.41
CA VAL A 46 -9.80 15.33 -17.07
C VAL A 46 -8.68 15.88 -17.97
N ALA A 47 -7.41 15.65 -17.62
CA ALA A 47 -6.26 16.20 -18.33
C ALA A 47 -6.07 15.60 -19.73
N GLY A 48 -6.54 14.35 -19.96
CA GLY A 48 -6.44 13.65 -21.23
C GLY A 48 -4.99 13.29 -21.61
N VAL A 49 -4.83 12.26 -22.45
CA VAL A 49 -3.51 11.83 -22.95
C VAL A 49 -2.99 12.89 -23.94
N GLY A 50 -1.90 13.59 -23.59
CA GLY A 50 -1.19 14.48 -24.51
C GLY A 50 -0.91 15.92 -24.02
N HIS A 51 -1.34 16.30 -22.82
CA HIS A 51 -1.12 17.65 -22.28
C HIS A 51 -0.22 17.66 -21.03
N ALA A 52 1.04 17.25 -21.18
CA ALA A 52 2.00 17.11 -20.07
C ALA A 52 2.23 18.40 -19.27
N GLU A 53 2.12 19.58 -19.91
CA GLU A 53 2.28 20.87 -19.24
C GLU A 53 1.01 21.26 -18.46
N LYS A 54 -0.18 21.04 -19.04
CA LYS A 54 -1.47 21.25 -18.38
C LYS A 54 -1.66 20.31 -17.19
N ALA A 55 -1.14 19.08 -17.27
CA ALA A 55 -1.14 18.11 -16.18
C ALA A 55 -0.26 18.55 -14.98
N LYS A 56 0.75 19.39 -15.19
CA LYS A 56 1.63 19.90 -14.12
C LYS A 56 1.10 21.18 -13.47
N GLU A 57 0.42 22.04 -14.22
CA GLU A 57 -0.11 23.31 -13.72
C GLU A 57 -1.49 23.20 -13.06
N LEU A 58 -2.30 22.22 -13.50
CA LEU A 58 -3.66 22.01 -12.95
C LEU A 58 -3.67 21.69 -11.44
N PRO A 59 -2.82 20.78 -10.90
CA PRO A 59 -2.73 20.54 -9.46
C PRO A 59 -2.40 21.82 -8.68
N LYS A 60 -1.47 22.63 -9.18
CA LYS A 60 -1.06 23.88 -8.53
C LYS A 60 -2.22 24.87 -8.44
N GLY A 61 -3.01 24.99 -9.51
CA GLY A 61 -4.21 25.81 -9.51
C GLY A 61 -5.26 25.34 -8.50
N VAL A 62 -5.47 24.02 -8.41
CA VAL A 62 -6.40 23.42 -7.43
C VAL A 62 -5.92 23.68 -5.99
N TYR A 63 -4.61 23.54 -5.70
CA TYR A 63 -4.06 23.87 -4.39
C TYR A 63 -4.21 25.36 -4.05
N ALA A 64 -4.00 26.26 -5.01
CA ALA A 64 -4.20 27.70 -4.81
C ALA A 64 -5.67 28.04 -4.49
N LEU A 65 -6.62 27.41 -5.21
CA LEU A 65 -8.05 27.56 -4.94
C LEU A 65 -8.43 27.00 -3.58
N ARG A 66 -7.89 25.84 -3.20
CA ARG A 66 -8.09 25.23 -1.88
C ARG A 66 -7.61 26.16 -0.77
N HIS A 67 -6.40 26.70 -0.89
CA HIS A 67 -5.86 27.64 0.08
C HIS A 67 -6.72 28.90 0.21
N LEU A 68 -7.16 29.47 -0.92
CA LEU A 68 -8.04 30.63 -0.94
C LEU A 68 -9.39 30.33 -0.26
N ALA A 69 -10.02 29.22 -0.63
CA ALA A 69 -11.29 28.79 -0.06
C ALA A 69 -11.18 28.61 1.45
N LYS A 70 -10.14 27.90 1.92
CA LYS A 70 -9.88 27.70 3.35
C LYS A 70 -9.68 29.02 4.08
N THR A 71 -8.82 29.91 3.57
CA THR A 71 -8.57 31.22 4.18
C THR A 71 -9.85 32.05 4.34
N ILE A 72 -10.72 32.05 3.32
CA ILE A 72 -12.00 32.77 3.37
C ILE A 72 -12.93 32.13 4.38
N LEU A 73 -13.02 30.80 4.37
CA LEU A 73 -13.90 30.03 5.21
C LEU A 73 -13.51 30.14 6.67
N ASP A 74 -12.23 29.98 7.02
CA ASP A 74 -11.70 30.14 8.38
C ASP A 74 -12.15 31.48 8.98
N LYS A 75 -12.01 32.58 8.22
CA LYS A 75 -12.44 33.91 8.67
C LYS A 75 -13.95 34.01 8.88
N ARG A 76 -14.74 33.39 8.00
CA ARG A 76 -16.21 33.39 8.08
C ARG A 76 -16.68 32.53 9.25
N MET A 77 -16.06 31.38 9.45
CA MET A 77 -16.37 30.44 10.51
C MET A 77 -15.97 30.98 11.89
N ASP A 78 -14.84 31.67 12.01
CA ASP A 78 -14.47 32.40 13.25
C ASP A 78 -15.50 33.50 13.61
N SER A 79 -16.01 34.21 12.60
CA SER A 79 -17.08 35.20 12.81
C SER A 79 -18.40 34.55 13.20
N TRP A 80 -18.72 33.41 12.58
CA TRP A 80 -19.92 32.63 12.87
C TRP A 80 -19.90 32.04 14.29
N GLU A 81 -18.78 31.44 14.71
CA GLU A 81 -18.59 30.93 16.08
C GLU A 81 -18.82 32.05 17.10
N LYS A 82 -18.18 33.20 16.92
CA LYS A 82 -18.36 34.36 17.80
C LYS A 82 -19.80 34.84 17.84
N TYR A 83 -20.50 34.81 16.70
CA TYR A 83 -21.92 35.17 16.65
C TYR A 83 -22.78 34.15 17.41
N CYS A 84 -22.55 32.85 17.21
CA CYS A 84 -23.27 31.78 17.89
C CYS A 84 -23.13 31.87 19.40
N LEU A 85 -21.90 32.04 19.91
CA LEU A 85 -21.64 32.15 21.35
C LEU A 85 -22.25 33.43 21.96
N ARG A 86 -22.37 34.51 21.18
CA ARG A 86 -22.90 35.79 21.68
C ARG A 86 -24.41 35.94 21.56
N HIS A 87 -25.05 35.22 20.65
CA HIS A 87 -26.44 35.49 20.29
C HIS A 87 -27.32 34.25 20.19
N CYS A 88 -26.79 33.13 19.72
CA CYS A 88 -27.57 31.89 19.58
C CYS A 88 -27.60 31.11 20.90
N PHE A 89 -26.45 31.02 21.57
CA PHE A 89 -26.28 30.31 22.84
C PHE A 89 -26.21 31.27 24.01
N THR A 90 -27.09 32.26 24.02
CA THR A 90 -27.27 33.17 25.15
C THR A 90 -28.69 33.06 25.67
N VAL A 91 -28.79 32.84 26.97
CA VAL A 91 -30.09 32.80 27.64
C VAL A 91 -30.62 34.25 27.77
N PRO A 92 -31.87 34.54 27.34
CA PRO A 92 -32.45 35.87 27.49
C PRO A 92 -32.52 36.32 28.95
N GLU A 93 -32.35 37.62 29.19
CA GLU A 93 -32.43 38.18 30.54
C GLU A 93 -33.83 37.98 31.13
N GLY A 94 -33.87 37.43 32.35
CA GLY A 94 -35.13 37.10 33.04
C GLY A 94 -35.66 35.68 32.75
N PHE A 95 -35.02 34.92 31.85
CA PHE A 95 -35.32 33.51 31.70
C PHE A 95 -34.77 32.73 32.88
N ALA A 96 -35.65 32.05 33.59
CA ALA A 96 -35.31 31.09 34.62
C ALA A 96 -35.93 29.76 34.24
N LEU A 97 -35.15 28.69 34.33
CA LEU A 97 -35.70 27.35 34.19
C LEU A 97 -36.77 27.16 35.28
N PRO A 98 -37.95 26.59 34.97
CA PRO A 98 -38.91 26.22 35.99
C PRO A 98 -38.17 25.37 37.03
N LYS A 99 -38.15 25.84 38.28
CA LYS A 99 -37.60 25.04 39.38
C LYS A 99 -38.32 23.69 39.33
N ALA A 100 -37.56 22.61 39.17
CA ALA A 100 -38.09 21.24 39.16
C ALA A 100 -38.99 20.93 40.36
N ASN A 101 -38.90 21.73 41.43
CA ASN A 101 -39.66 21.58 42.67
C ASN A 101 -41.11 22.12 42.62
N ASN A 102 -41.55 22.72 41.52
CA ASN A 102 -42.91 23.30 41.44
C ASN A 102 -43.57 23.15 40.06
N LEU A 103 -43.18 22.14 39.29
CA LEU A 103 -44.19 21.43 38.51
C LEU A 103 -45.10 20.77 39.53
N SER A 104 -46.23 21.42 39.84
CA SER A 104 -47.32 20.73 40.52
C SER A 104 -47.58 19.48 39.71
N THR A 105 -47.52 18.32 40.37
CA THR A 105 -47.70 16.94 39.88
C THR A 105 -48.99 16.72 39.07
N LYS A 106 -49.71 17.78 38.70
CA LYS A 106 -50.93 17.79 37.91
C LYS A 106 -50.76 18.26 36.46
N ASP A 107 -49.69 18.97 36.09
CA ASP A 107 -49.59 19.60 34.75
C ASP A 107 -48.59 18.94 33.79
N VAL A 108 -47.84 17.92 34.20
CA VAL A 108 -46.99 17.13 33.29
C VAL A 108 -47.47 15.71 33.30
N LEU A 109 -48.31 15.43 32.31
CA LEU A 109 -48.63 14.12 31.76
C LEU A 109 -49.40 13.18 32.68
N LEU A 110 -50.35 12.50 32.05
CA LEU A 110 -50.88 11.22 32.49
C LEU A 110 -49.71 10.23 32.51
N GLU A 111 -48.85 10.29 33.52
CA GLU A 111 -48.06 9.14 33.93
C GLU A 111 -49.04 8.19 34.61
N GLU A 112 -49.65 7.35 33.77
CA GLU A 112 -49.95 5.97 34.13
C GLU A 112 -48.77 5.45 34.97
N GLU A 113 -49.04 4.89 36.15
CA GLU A 113 -48.05 4.39 37.11
C GLU A 113 -47.05 3.42 36.44
N LEU A 114 -46.05 3.94 35.73
CA LEU A 114 -44.91 3.16 35.28
C LEU A 114 -43.99 3.07 36.48
N SER A 115 -44.03 1.90 37.09
CA SER A 115 -43.13 1.49 38.17
C SER A 115 -41.68 1.83 37.80
N ASP A 116 -40.90 2.37 38.77
CA ASP A 116 -39.45 2.59 38.68
C ASP A 116 -38.66 1.36 38.16
N ALA A 117 -39.27 0.17 38.16
CA ALA A 117 -38.69 -1.05 37.61
C ALA A 117 -38.48 -1.04 36.08
N GLU A 118 -39.25 -0.27 35.32
CA GLU A 118 -39.16 -0.23 33.85
C GLU A 118 -37.94 0.57 33.32
N PRO A 119 -37.64 1.78 33.83
CA PRO A 119 -36.42 2.50 33.43
C PRO A 119 -35.13 1.80 33.88
N ASP A 120 -35.12 1.16 35.05
CA ASP A 120 -33.96 0.38 35.52
C ASP A 120 -33.70 -0.84 34.64
N ALA A 121 -34.74 -1.58 34.24
CA ALA A 121 -34.62 -2.69 33.31
C ALA A 121 -34.12 -2.24 31.92
N TRP A 122 -34.53 -1.05 31.46
CA TRP A 122 -34.02 -0.45 30.22
C TRP A 122 -32.54 -0.07 30.34
N LEU A 123 -32.13 0.53 31.46
CA LEU A 123 -30.72 0.88 31.71
C LEU A 123 -29.84 -0.37 31.77
N ASP A 124 -30.30 -1.44 32.41
CA ASP A 124 -29.57 -2.72 32.44
C ASP A 124 -29.46 -3.33 31.05
N SER A 125 -30.53 -3.29 30.24
CA SER A 125 -30.48 -3.71 28.84
C SER A 125 -29.48 -2.89 28.02
N MET A 126 -29.40 -1.57 28.25
CA MET A 126 -28.46 -0.70 27.55
C MET A 126 -27.01 -0.95 27.98
N ARG A 127 -26.77 -1.20 29.27
CA ARG A 127 -25.44 -1.59 29.79
C ARG A 127 -24.99 -2.92 29.21
N GLU A 128 -25.90 -3.89 29.13
CA GLU A 128 -25.62 -5.18 28.51
C GLU A 128 -25.25 -5.00 27.03
N LYS A 129 -26.05 -4.26 26.26
CA LYS A 129 -25.73 -3.94 24.85
C LYS A 129 -24.39 -3.23 24.69
N LEU A 130 -24.08 -2.25 25.54
CA LEU A 130 -22.78 -1.56 25.51
C LEU A 130 -21.62 -2.51 25.82
N SER A 131 -21.79 -3.43 26.76
CA SER A 131 -20.80 -4.46 27.07
C SER A 131 -20.56 -5.39 25.88
N THR A 132 -21.64 -5.83 25.23
CA THR A 132 -21.56 -6.66 24.01
C THR A 132 -20.85 -5.93 22.87
N ILE A 133 -21.27 -4.70 22.55
CA ILE A 133 -20.65 -3.87 21.51
C ILE A 133 -19.17 -3.61 21.83
N GLY A 134 -18.84 -3.34 23.10
CA GLY A 134 -17.46 -3.14 23.54
C GLY A 134 -16.59 -4.37 23.32
N LYS A 135 -17.12 -5.57 23.59
CA LYS A 135 -16.43 -6.83 23.32
C LYS A 135 -16.24 -7.05 21.81
N GLU A 136 -17.30 -6.88 21.01
CA GLU A 136 -17.23 -7.03 19.55
C GLU A 136 -16.25 -6.03 18.93
N SER A 137 -16.26 -4.77 19.39
CA SER A 137 -15.30 -3.75 18.96
C SER A 137 -13.86 -4.15 19.30
N GLY A 138 -13.62 -4.74 20.47
CA GLY A 138 -12.28 -5.24 20.84
C GLY A 138 -11.83 -6.41 19.97
N GLU A 139 -12.74 -7.32 19.62
CA GLU A 139 -12.47 -8.43 18.70
C GLU A 139 -12.15 -7.94 17.29
N LEU A 140 -12.93 -7.00 16.76
CA LEU A 140 -12.69 -6.37 15.45
C LEU A 140 -11.36 -5.61 15.42
N GLN A 141 -11.03 -4.86 16.47
CA GLN A 141 -9.75 -4.15 16.55
C GLN A 141 -8.56 -5.12 16.49
N ASN A 142 -8.68 -6.28 17.14
CA ASN A 142 -7.67 -7.33 17.09
C ASN A 142 -7.59 -7.98 15.70
N GLU A 143 -8.72 -8.19 15.02
CA GLU A 143 -8.74 -8.68 13.64
C GLU A 143 -8.05 -7.70 12.69
N ILE A 144 -8.35 -6.41 12.79
CA ILE A 144 -7.68 -5.35 12.01
C ILE A 144 -6.17 -5.41 12.22
N PHE A 145 -5.72 -5.47 13.48
CA PHE A 145 -4.30 -5.56 13.81
C PHE A 145 -3.62 -6.79 13.17
N LEU A 146 -4.28 -7.95 13.18
CA LEU A 146 -3.76 -9.18 12.57
C LEU A 146 -3.69 -9.07 11.05
N LEU A 147 -4.73 -8.49 10.42
CA LEU A 147 -4.78 -8.26 8.98
C LEU A 147 -3.72 -7.26 8.52
N GLU A 148 -3.51 -6.16 9.25
CA GLU A 148 -2.45 -5.20 8.98
C GLU A 148 -1.06 -5.84 9.05
N LYS A 149 -0.81 -6.65 10.08
CA LYS A 149 0.44 -7.40 10.23
C LYS A 149 0.65 -8.37 9.06
N GLN A 150 -0.40 -9.08 8.64
CA GLN A 150 -0.34 -9.98 7.49
C GLN A 150 -0.08 -9.22 6.19
N SER A 151 -0.79 -8.11 5.97
CA SER A 151 -0.60 -7.24 4.82
C SER A 151 0.84 -6.75 4.74
N HIS A 152 1.41 -6.26 5.85
CA HIS A 152 2.81 -5.83 5.89
C HIS A 152 3.77 -6.97 5.56
N PHE A 153 3.50 -8.18 6.05
CA PHE A 153 4.31 -9.35 5.72
C PHE A 153 4.24 -9.70 4.23
N CYS A 154 3.04 -9.71 3.63
CA CYS A 154 2.84 -9.94 2.21
C CYS A 154 3.55 -8.88 1.36
N THR A 155 3.41 -7.59 1.66
CA THR A 155 4.10 -6.52 0.91
C THR A 155 5.62 -6.69 0.95
N ASN A 156 6.19 -7.04 2.11
CA ASN A 156 7.62 -7.31 2.23
C ASN A 156 8.06 -8.54 1.42
N TYR A 157 7.22 -9.59 1.41
CA TYR A 157 7.46 -10.79 0.63
C TYR A 157 7.42 -10.48 -0.88
N ASP A 158 6.41 -9.76 -1.34
CA ASP A 158 6.28 -9.35 -2.74
C ASP A 158 7.46 -8.48 -3.17
N ALA A 159 7.93 -7.57 -2.31
CA ALA A 159 9.13 -6.77 -2.56
C ALA A 159 10.39 -7.64 -2.68
N THR A 160 10.60 -8.60 -1.76
CA THR A 160 11.76 -9.51 -1.81
C THR A 160 11.70 -10.46 -3.00
N VAL A 161 10.52 -10.92 -3.41
CA VAL A 161 10.33 -11.70 -4.63
C VAL A 161 10.62 -10.86 -5.87
N ALA A 162 10.15 -9.61 -5.91
CA ALA A 162 10.43 -8.70 -7.01
C ALA A 162 11.94 -8.40 -7.13
N GLU A 163 12.63 -8.19 -6.01
CA GLU A 163 14.10 -8.05 -5.98
C GLU A 163 14.80 -9.31 -6.51
N ALA A 164 14.38 -10.50 -6.08
CA ALA A 164 14.93 -11.76 -6.57
C ALA A 164 14.69 -11.96 -8.07
N GLN A 165 13.51 -11.59 -8.56
CA GLN A 165 13.16 -11.66 -9.98
C GLN A 165 13.99 -10.67 -10.81
N GLN A 166 14.22 -9.46 -10.30
CA GLN A 166 15.06 -8.47 -10.96
C GLN A 166 16.47 -9.00 -11.25
N ILE A 167 17.06 -9.77 -10.33
CA ILE A 167 18.39 -10.40 -10.53
C ILE A 167 18.41 -11.31 -11.77
N PHE A 168 17.30 -11.98 -12.08
CA PHE A 168 17.20 -12.84 -13.27
C PHE A 168 16.85 -12.06 -14.55
N GLU A 169 16.21 -10.89 -14.41
CA GLU A 169 15.91 -9.97 -15.50
C GLU A 169 17.09 -9.04 -15.84
N GLU A 170 18.11 -8.96 -14.98
CA GLU A 170 19.37 -8.32 -15.29
C GLU A 170 19.98 -8.97 -16.55
N SER A 171 20.25 -8.13 -17.55
CA SER A 171 20.68 -8.58 -18.88
C SER A 171 21.90 -9.49 -18.82
N THR A 172 22.77 -9.28 -17.84
CA THR A 172 23.99 -10.06 -17.60
C THR A 172 23.71 -11.55 -17.35
N VAL A 173 22.73 -11.89 -16.52
CA VAL A 173 22.44 -13.30 -16.18
C VAL A 173 21.78 -14.00 -17.36
N GLN A 174 20.82 -13.33 -18.01
CA GLN A 174 20.14 -13.89 -19.18
C GLN A 174 21.08 -14.04 -20.38
N GLU A 175 21.97 -13.06 -20.62
CA GLU A 175 23.02 -13.13 -21.65
C GLU A 175 23.99 -14.28 -21.38
N MET A 176 24.45 -14.45 -20.12
CA MET A 176 25.30 -15.58 -19.74
C MET A 176 24.64 -16.94 -20.03
N PHE A 177 23.35 -17.11 -19.69
CA PHE A 177 22.64 -18.35 -20.02
C PHE A 177 22.53 -18.58 -21.53
N GLN A 178 22.35 -17.51 -22.32
CA GLN A 178 22.31 -17.61 -23.78
C GLN A 178 23.68 -17.89 -24.40
N ASP A 179 24.76 -17.36 -23.83
CA ASP A 179 26.13 -17.63 -24.25
C ASP A 179 26.51 -19.09 -23.99
N ILE A 180 26.21 -19.60 -22.79
CA ILE A 180 26.39 -21.01 -22.45
C ILE A 180 25.55 -21.90 -23.38
N ALA A 181 24.28 -21.55 -23.62
CA ALA A 181 23.41 -22.31 -24.52
C ALA A 181 23.92 -22.33 -25.98
N ARG A 182 24.62 -21.28 -26.43
CA ARG A 182 25.26 -21.21 -27.75
C ARG A 182 26.59 -21.96 -27.80
N ALA A 183 27.37 -21.96 -26.72
CA ALA A 183 28.67 -22.61 -26.66
C ALA A 183 28.57 -24.14 -26.52
N LEU A 184 27.54 -24.64 -25.82
CA LEU A 184 27.38 -26.08 -25.52
C LEU A 184 27.35 -27.00 -26.76
N PRO A 185 26.60 -26.68 -27.85
CA PRO A 185 26.60 -27.50 -29.05
C PRO A 185 27.95 -27.50 -29.77
N VAL A 186 28.64 -26.36 -29.77
CA VAL A 186 29.97 -26.21 -30.39
C VAL A 186 30.99 -27.07 -29.66
N LEU A 187 30.96 -27.04 -28.32
CA LEU A 187 31.79 -27.89 -27.47
C LEU A 187 31.52 -29.37 -27.73
N HIS A 188 30.24 -29.77 -27.77
CA HIS A 188 29.84 -31.16 -28.03
C HIS A 188 30.32 -31.64 -29.41
N CYS A 189 30.22 -30.78 -30.43
CA CYS A 189 30.72 -31.08 -31.78
C CYS A 189 32.25 -31.27 -31.79
N LYS A 190 33.00 -30.35 -31.19
CA LYS A 190 34.48 -30.44 -31.10
C LYS A 190 34.95 -31.67 -30.33
N ILE A 191 34.28 -32.03 -29.23
CA ILE A 191 34.59 -33.26 -28.47
C ILE A 191 34.31 -34.51 -29.31
N SER A 192 33.19 -34.54 -30.05
CA SER A 192 32.88 -35.66 -30.96
C SER A 192 33.95 -35.82 -32.04
N GLU A 193 34.40 -34.73 -32.66
CA GLU A 193 35.45 -34.74 -33.67
C GLU A 193 36.80 -35.21 -33.10
N LEU A 194 37.17 -34.76 -31.90
CA LEU A 194 38.37 -35.25 -31.22
C LEU A 194 38.30 -36.74 -30.89
N ASN A 195 37.14 -37.24 -30.45
CA ASN A 195 36.95 -38.67 -30.19
C ASN A 195 37.09 -39.51 -31.46
N LYS A 196 36.52 -39.06 -32.60
CA LYS A 196 36.70 -39.73 -33.90
C LYS A 196 38.17 -39.75 -34.34
N LYS A 197 38.90 -38.64 -34.16
CA LYS A 197 40.34 -38.56 -34.44
C LYS A 197 41.13 -39.54 -33.55
N ARG A 198 40.80 -39.63 -32.26
CA ARG A 198 41.40 -40.58 -31.31
C ARG A 198 41.15 -42.02 -31.73
N GLU A 199 39.92 -42.37 -32.07
CA GLU A 199 39.56 -43.72 -32.54
C GLU A 199 40.31 -44.07 -33.82
N SER A 200 40.39 -43.17 -34.80
CA SER A 200 41.17 -43.37 -36.03
C SER A 200 42.65 -43.65 -35.75
N LEU A 201 43.25 -42.92 -34.79
CA LEU A 201 44.63 -43.14 -34.36
C LEU A 201 44.82 -44.52 -33.74
N GLU A 202 43.89 -44.96 -32.87
CA GLU A 202 43.94 -46.31 -32.29
C GLU A 202 43.85 -47.38 -33.38
N HIS A 203 42.95 -47.23 -34.34
CA HIS A 203 42.84 -48.15 -35.49
C HIS A 203 44.12 -48.17 -36.35
N HIS A 204 44.76 -47.01 -36.55
CA HIS A 204 46.03 -46.92 -37.28
C HIS A 204 47.19 -47.58 -36.52
N ARG A 205 47.29 -47.37 -35.20
CA ARG A 205 48.31 -48.01 -34.35
C ARG A 205 48.13 -49.53 -34.29
N VAL A 206 46.90 -50.02 -34.19
CA VAL A 206 46.59 -51.46 -34.26
C VAL A 206 46.97 -52.02 -35.64
N ARG A 207 46.72 -51.28 -36.73
CA ARG A 207 47.13 -51.70 -38.08
C ARG A 207 48.65 -51.75 -38.25
N MET A 208 49.39 -50.83 -37.65
CA MET A 208 50.86 -50.82 -37.66
C MET A 208 51.47 -51.99 -36.86
N LEU A 209 50.81 -52.43 -35.78
CA LEU A 209 51.30 -53.50 -34.91
C LEU A 209 50.90 -54.91 -35.40
N TYR A 210 49.82 -55.03 -36.16
CA TYR A 210 49.25 -56.32 -36.58
C TYR A 210 49.04 -56.46 -38.11
N GLY A 211 49.48 -55.49 -38.91
CA GLY A 211 49.38 -55.50 -40.38
C GLY A 211 50.55 -56.23 -41.06
N PRO A 212 50.39 -56.70 -42.31
CA PRO A 212 51.46 -57.39 -43.03
C PRO A 212 52.59 -56.41 -43.36
N THR A 213 53.83 -56.82 -43.08
CA THR A 213 55.04 -56.03 -43.30
C THR A 213 55.35 -55.91 -44.80
N GLU A 214 55.16 -54.72 -45.38
CA GLU A 214 55.77 -54.35 -46.66
C GLU A 214 56.50 -53.00 -46.53
N ASP A 215 57.80 -53.06 -46.85
CA ASP A 215 58.89 -52.09 -47.08
C ASP A 215 58.97 -50.73 -46.34
N PRO A 216 60.10 -50.41 -45.65
CA PRO A 216 60.26 -49.20 -44.83
C PRO A 216 60.96 -48.05 -45.56
N HIS A 217 60.44 -47.57 -46.69
CA HIS A 217 60.95 -46.35 -47.34
C HIS A 217 59.86 -45.48 -47.97
N ALA A 218 59.06 -44.82 -47.12
CA ALA A 218 58.39 -43.55 -47.42
C ALA A 218 57.93 -42.90 -46.10
N VAL A 219 58.88 -42.43 -45.30
CA VAL A 219 58.55 -41.56 -44.16
C VAL A 219 58.34 -40.16 -44.73
N HIS A 220 57.08 -39.79 -44.90
CA HIS A 220 56.67 -38.39 -44.81
C HIS A 220 55.75 -38.24 -43.61
N ASP A 221 56.38 -37.76 -42.53
CA ASP A 221 55.95 -36.62 -41.72
C ASP A 221 54.48 -36.20 -41.86
N ASP A 222 53.66 -36.59 -40.87
CA ASP A 222 52.90 -35.60 -40.07
C ASP A 222 52.34 -36.31 -38.84
N GLY A 223 53.12 -36.32 -37.76
CA GLY A 223 52.72 -36.88 -36.48
C GLY A 223 51.66 -36.00 -35.82
N PHE A 224 50.39 -36.18 -36.17
CA PHE A 224 49.28 -35.51 -35.49
C PHE A 224 49.04 -36.13 -34.10
N SER A 225 49.76 -35.62 -33.11
CA SER A 225 49.20 -35.44 -31.76
C SER A 225 47.94 -34.58 -31.91
N ALA A 226 46.89 -34.79 -31.10
CA ALA A 226 45.89 -33.72 -30.90
C ALA A 226 46.69 -32.45 -30.65
N ARG A 227 46.64 -31.50 -31.60
CA ARG A 227 47.62 -30.42 -31.55
C ARG A 227 47.28 -29.60 -30.31
N LEU A 228 48.27 -29.06 -29.62
CA LEU A 228 48.02 -28.23 -28.43
C LEU A 228 46.98 -27.13 -28.73
N GLU A 229 46.94 -26.69 -29.99
CA GLU A 229 45.94 -25.78 -30.54
C GLU A 229 44.49 -26.31 -30.46
N ASP A 230 44.22 -27.60 -30.70
CA ASP A 230 42.85 -28.17 -30.59
C ASP A 230 42.33 -28.15 -29.14
N VAL A 231 43.22 -28.38 -28.16
CA VAL A 231 42.89 -28.32 -26.73
C VAL A 231 42.75 -26.86 -26.28
N HIS A 232 43.61 -25.97 -26.80
CA HIS A 232 43.54 -24.55 -26.55
C HIS A 232 42.25 -23.92 -27.08
N ASP A 233 41.79 -24.37 -28.24
CA ASP A 233 40.54 -23.95 -28.87
C ASP A 233 39.29 -24.37 -28.09
N ILE A 234 39.33 -25.50 -27.38
CA ILE A 234 38.26 -25.91 -26.46
C ILE A 234 38.31 -25.09 -25.18
N LEU A 235 39.50 -24.85 -24.64
CA LEU A 235 39.70 -24.02 -23.45
C LEU A 235 39.28 -22.56 -23.68
N ASN A 236 39.46 -22.03 -24.88
CA ASN A 236 39.03 -20.67 -25.23
C ASN A 236 37.50 -20.59 -25.33
N ILE A 237 36.83 -21.60 -25.89
CA ILE A 237 35.35 -21.66 -25.90
C ILE A 237 34.76 -21.69 -24.48
N VAL A 238 35.42 -22.35 -23.53
CA VAL A 238 34.99 -22.40 -22.12
C VAL A 238 35.33 -21.11 -21.36
N ARG A 239 36.33 -20.35 -21.83
CA ARG A 239 36.76 -19.08 -21.22
C ARG A 239 35.94 -17.88 -21.70
N ASP A 240 35.46 -17.95 -22.93
CA ASP A 240 34.72 -16.87 -23.62
C ASP A 240 33.18 -17.06 -23.53
N ALA A 241 32.70 -18.01 -22.72
CA ALA A 241 31.30 -18.29 -22.40
C ALA A 241 31.01 -18.02 -20.92
#